data_AF-A0A967CT41-F1
#
_entry.id   AF-A0A967CT41-F1
#
_cell.length_a   1.000
_cell.length_b   1.000
_cell.length_c   1.000
_cell.angle_alpha   90.00
_cell.angle_beta   90.00
_cell.angle_gamma   90.00
#
_symmetry.space_group_name_H-M   'P 1'
#
loop_
_entity.id
_entity.type
_entity.pdbx_description
1 polymer ?
#
loop_
_entity_poly.entity_id
_entity_poly.type
_entity_poly.pdbx_seq_one_letter_code
_entity_poly.pdbx_strand_id
1 'polypeptide(L)'
;LTEKPYGVLITGIGGTGVVTIGAIMGVAAHIEGKGVTVLDQLGMAQKGGAVISHVRLGATPEALHAVRLGAGGANLLLGCDLVVSASADALARLETGASRAIVNTHETITGEFTRHPDIAFPAHTLRLSIEAGAGADACDFLDATGLATRLMGDSIATNMFMLGYAYQQGLIPIGHEALEKAIELNGAAVAMNTQAFRWGRRAAADRAAVEKLAAPPATVVPFTKIAKTLDEIVAVRMKHLAGYQNEALAQRYKALVDAVASAERKATPGQTILAEAVARNYSKLLAYKDEYEVARLHADAAFAARIAGQFEGDYKLKFHLAPPIFSSRDPKTGHLIKQEFGAWMLPAFRMLAKLKGLRGTRFDIFGYTQERKTERALIGQYEALVAELLKGLTPANHALAVKLAAIPDDIKGYGHVKDAHLVKAKQKEAELLHQWRNPEAMKAAAE
;
A
#
# COMPACT_ATOMS: atom_id res chain seq x y z
N LEU A 1 -10.25 38.49 7.78
CA LEU A 1 -8.91 38.63 7.16
C LEU A 1 -8.32 39.94 7.66
N THR A 2 -7.06 39.91 8.10
CA THR A 2 -6.28 41.11 8.44
C THR A 2 -5.72 41.78 7.18
N GLU A 3 -4.99 42.89 7.32
CA GLU A 3 -4.26 43.51 6.19
C GLU A 3 -3.25 42.56 5.52
N LYS A 4 -2.67 41.62 6.27
CA LYS A 4 -1.78 40.59 5.70
C LYS A 4 -2.56 39.47 5.00
N PRO A 5 -2.19 39.09 3.76
CA PRO A 5 -2.76 37.93 3.08
C PRO A 5 -2.57 36.62 3.85
N TYR A 6 -3.58 35.76 3.80
CA TYR A 6 -3.57 34.44 4.42
C TYR A 6 -3.20 33.36 3.40
N GLY A 7 -2.14 32.61 3.67
CA GLY A 7 -1.64 31.53 2.82
C GLY A 7 -2.12 30.16 3.25
N VAL A 8 -2.72 29.40 2.34
CA VAL A 8 -3.07 27.99 2.53
C VAL A 8 -2.29 27.16 1.52
N LEU A 9 -1.46 26.25 2.02
CA LEU A 9 -0.75 25.26 1.23
C LEU A 9 -1.52 23.94 1.31
N ILE A 10 -2.01 23.45 0.17
CA ILE A 10 -2.73 22.18 0.10
C ILE A 10 -1.80 21.17 -0.57
N THR A 11 -1.50 20.07 0.11
CA THR A 11 -0.61 19.03 -0.40
C THR A 11 -1.38 17.73 -0.57
N GLY A 12 -1.07 16.95 -1.59
CA GLY A 12 -1.67 15.64 -1.76
C GLY A 12 -1.22 14.94 -3.03
N ILE A 13 -1.85 13.80 -3.32
CA ILE A 13 -1.51 12.98 -4.48
C ILE A 13 -2.38 13.40 -5.68
N GLY A 14 -1.77 13.48 -6.87
CA GLY A 14 -2.48 13.80 -8.10
C GLY A 14 -3.61 12.84 -8.41
N GLY A 15 -4.77 13.41 -8.78
CA GLY A 15 -6.01 12.65 -9.04
C GLY A 15 -6.90 12.42 -7.81
N THR A 16 -6.54 12.92 -6.63
CA THR A 16 -7.33 12.76 -5.38
C THR A 16 -8.22 13.97 -5.04
N GLY A 17 -8.19 15.03 -5.85
CA GLY A 17 -9.01 16.24 -5.65
C GLY A 17 -8.31 17.40 -4.94
N VAL A 18 -6.97 17.43 -4.86
CA VAL A 18 -6.20 18.55 -4.26
C VAL A 18 -6.50 19.87 -4.97
N VAL A 19 -6.44 19.87 -6.31
CA VAL A 19 -6.76 21.03 -7.17
C VAL A 19 -8.21 21.48 -6.97
N THR A 20 -9.12 20.53 -6.76
CA THR A 20 -10.54 20.81 -6.52
C THR A 20 -10.75 21.62 -5.25
N ILE A 21 -10.00 21.33 -4.18
CA ILE A 21 -10.08 22.13 -2.94
C ILE A 21 -9.58 23.56 -3.17
N GLY A 22 -8.45 23.73 -3.87
CA GLY A 22 -7.95 25.05 -4.25
C GLY A 22 -8.98 25.86 -5.06
N ALA A 23 -9.61 25.22 -6.05
CA ALA A 23 -10.66 25.83 -6.87
C ALA A 23 -11.91 26.21 -6.05
N ILE A 24 -12.36 25.33 -5.14
CA ILE A 24 -13.52 25.60 -4.27
C ILE A 24 -13.24 26.79 -3.34
N MET A 25 -12.05 26.84 -2.73
CA MET A 25 -11.63 28.00 -1.94
C MET A 25 -11.56 29.28 -2.79
N GLY A 26 -11.09 29.18 -4.04
CA GLY A 26 -11.07 30.27 -5.01
C GLY A 26 -12.47 30.85 -5.29
N VAL A 27 -13.40 29.98 -5.68
CA VAL A 27 -14.79 30.39 -5.96
C VAL A 27 -15.46 30.93 -4.70
N ALA A 28 -15.28 30.29 -3.55
CA ALA A 28 -15.86 30.74 -2.29
C ALA A 28 -15.33 32.11 -1.86
N ALA A 29 -14.03 32.36 -1.98
CA ALA A 29 -13.45 33.67 -1.71
C ALA A 29 -13.98 34.75 -2.67
N HIS A 30 -14.14 34.41 -3.95
CA HIS A 30 -14.69 35.31 -4.95
C HIS A 30 -16.15 35.68 -4.66
N ILE A 31 -16.98 34.73 -4.24
CA ILE A 31 -18.37 34.97 -3.81
C ILE A 31 -18.43 36.02 -2.68
N GLU A 32 -17.44 36.04 -1.80
CA GLU A 32 -17.34 36.99 -0.68
C GLU A 32 -16.66 38.31 -1.06
N GLY A 33 -16.30 38.53 -2.33
CA GLY A 33 -15.60 39.73 -2.79
C GLY A 33 -14.14 39.83 -2.31
N LYS A 34 -13.55 38.73 -1.83
CA LYS A 34 -12.16 38.69 -1.36
C LYS A 34 -11.18 38.54 -2.52
N GLY A 35 -9.95 38.98 -2.30
CA GLY A 35 -8.85 38.67 -3.21
C GLY A 35 -8.45 37.21 -3.09
N VAL A 36 -8.26 36.52 -4.21
CA VAL A 36 -7.75 35.15 -4.21
C VAL A 36 -6.81 34.86 -5.38
N THR A 37 -5.75 34.12 -5.10
CA THR A 37 -4.91 33.50 -6.13
C THR A 37 -4.72 32.03 -5.81
N VAL A 38 -4.84 31.18 -6.84
CA VAL A 38 -4.61 29.73 -6.75
C VAL A 38 -3.55 29.36 -7.77
N LEU A 39 -2.51 28.64 -7.33
CA LEU A 39 -1.46 28.10 -8.20
C LEU A 39 -1.24 26.62 -7.88
N ASP A 40 -1.55 25.77 -8.85
CA ASP A 40 -1.35 24.33 -8.74
C ASP A 40 -0.01 23.92 -9.35
N GLN A 41 0.83 23.26 -8.56
CA GLN A 41 2.06 22.63 -9.01
C GLN A 41 1.83 21.12 -9.07
N LEU A 42 1.84 20.58 -10.29
CA LEU A 42 1.68 19.15 -10.56
C LEU A 42 3.05 18.52 -10.77
N GLY A 43 3.34 17.44 -10.06
CA GLY A 43 4.54 16.63 -10.31
C GLY A 43 4.51 15.96 -11.69
N MET A 44 5.67 15.54 -12.19
CA MET A 44 5.82 14.97 -13.54
C MET A 44 5.02 13.67 -13.77
N ALA A 45 4.58 12.98 -12.71
CA ALA A 45 3.82 11.74 -12.82
C ALA A 45 2.31 12.01 -12.99
N GLN A 46 1.76 11.55 -14.12
CA GLN A 46 0.35 11.75 -14.52
C GLN A 46 -0.67 11.11 -13.54
N LYS A 47 -0.28 10.10 -12.76
CA LYS A 47 -1.04 9.52 -11.63
C LYS A 47 -0.10 9.19 -10.49
N GLY A 48 -0.49 9.49 -9.26
CA GLY A 48 0.33 9.18 -8.08
C GLY A 48 1.50 10.13 -7.82
N GLY A 49 1.63 11.21 -8.60
CA GLY A 49 2.62 12.27 -8.38
C GLY A 49 2.21 13.24 -7.27
N ALA A 50 3.19 13.91 -6.67
CA ALA A 50 2.95 14.97 -5.70
C ALA A 50 2.22 16.16 -6.37
N VAL A 51 1.20 16.70 -5.70
CA VAL A 51 0.50 17.92 -6.08
C VAL A 51 0.52 18.88 -4.90
N ILE A 52 0.91 20.11 -5.17
CA ILE A 52 0.95 21.21 -4.20
C ILE A 52 0.14 22.38 -4.77
N SER A 53 -0.93 22.76 -4.10
CA SER A 53 -1.74 23.93 -4.44
C SER A 53 -1.43 25.06 -3.46
N HIS A 54 -1.05 26.22 -4.01
CA HIS A 54 -0.80 27.45 -3.27
C HIS A 54 -2.04 28.33 -3.37
N VAL A 55 -2.74 28.53 -2.25
CA VAL A 55 -3.89 29.44 -2.18
C VAL A 55 -3.50 30.64 -1.33
N ARG A 56 -3.74 31.86 -1.84
CA ARG A 56 -3.59 33.10 -1.07
C ARG A 56 -4.91 33.84 -1.04
N LEU A 57 -5.27 34.32 0.14
CA LEU A 57 -6.52 35.02 0.41
C LEU A 57 -6.20 36.41 0.95
N GLY A 58 -6.67 37.45 0.27
CA GLY A 58 -6.54 38.85 0.68
C GLY A 58 -7.90 39.46 1.00
N ALA A 59 -7.93 40.53 1.79
CA ALA A 59 -9.17 41.28 2.02
C ALA A 59 -9.74 41.84 0.71
N THR A 60 -8.87 42.28 -0.20
CA THR A 60 -9.22 42.68 -1.58
C THR A 60 -8.23 42.06 -2.58
N PRO A 61 -8.56 42.01 -3.88
CA PRO A 61 -7.64 41.52 -4.92
C PRO A 61 -6.30 42.26 -4.95
N GLU A 62 -6.29 43.57 -4.71
CA GLU A 62 -5.11 44.43 -4.77
C GLU A 62 -4.09 44.12 -3.66
N ALA A 63 -4.52 43.47 -2.58
CA ALA A 63 -3.65 43.02 -1.48
C ALA A 63 -2.76 41.83 -1.85
N LEU A 64 -2.94 41.23 -3.04
CA LEU A 64 -2.18 40.06 -3.48
C LEU A 64 -1.14 40.43 -4.54
N HIS A 65 0.14 40.45 -4.14
CA HIS A 65 1.26 40.80 -5.02
C HIS A 65 2.06 39.61 -5.56
N ALA A 66 1.77 38.39 -5.08
CA ALA A 66 2.43 37.17 -5.49
C ALA A 66 1.42 36.02 -5.50
N VAL A 67 1.56 35.10 -6.45
CA VAL A 67 0.66 33.94 -6.61
C VAL A 67 1.16 32.74 -5.78
N ARG A 68 2.49 32.54 -5.72
CA ARG A 68 3.12 31.45 -4.96
C ARG A 68 3.35 31.86 -3.50
N LEU A 69 3.24 30.91 -2.57
CA LEU A 69 3.65 31.13 -1.18
C LEU A 69 5.18 31.20 -1.09
N GLY A 70 5.71 32.23 -0.45
CA GLY A 70 7.13 32.36 -0.13
C GLY A 70 7.59 31.37 0.94
N ALA A 71 8.88 31.39 1.29
CA ALA A 71 9.36 30.65 2.44
C ALA A 71 8.66 31.15 3.72
N GLY A 72 8.25 30.22 4.59
CA GLY A 72 7.44 30.55 5.78
C GLY A 72 6.08 31.22 5.48
N GLY A 73 5.63 31.20 4.22
CA GLY A 73 4.46 31.95 3.76
C GLY A 73 3.11 31.26 3.97
N ALA A 74 3.08 30.01 4.45
CA ALA A 74 1.84 29.28 4.71
C ALA A 74 1.36 29.50 6.14
N ASN A 75 0.16 30.04 6.30
CA ASN A 75 -0.52 30.07 7.60
C ASN A 75 -1.15 28.72 7.94
N LEU A 76 -1.61 27.99 6.91
CA LEU A 76 -2.17 26.65 7.05
C LEU A 76 -1.53 25.71 6.02
N LEU A 77 -1.03 24.58 6.49
CA LEU A 77 -0.81 23.38 5.70
C LEU A 77 -2.04 22.48 5.82
N LEU A 78 -2.80 22.36 4.73
CA LEU A 78 -3.87 21.38 4.58
C LEU A 78 -3.31 20.14 3.88
N GLY A 79 -2.74 19.24 4.68
CA GLY A 79 -2.03 18.06 4.22
C GLY A 79 -2.93 16.88 3.92
N CYS A 80 -3.40 16.71 2.68
CA CYS A 80 -4.23 15.57 2.30
C CYS A 80 -3.44 14.25 2.12
N ASP A 81 -2.11 14.31 2.08
CA ASP A 81 -1.19 13.16 2.09
C ASP A 81 0.05 13.45 2.94
N LEU A 82 0.48 12.48 3.75
CA LEU A 82 1.58 12.64 4.68
C LEU A 82 2.94 12.85 3.98
N VAL A 83 3.24 12.10 2.91
CA VAL A 83 4.57 12.18 2.28
C VAL A 83 4.72 13.46 1.45
N VAL A 84 3.67 13.90 0.76
CA VAL A 84 3.71 15.18 0.04
C VAL A 84 3.79 16.35 1.02
N SER A 85 3.11 16.28 2.17
CA SER A 85 3.18 17.28 3.24
C SER A 85 4.57 17.40 3.86
N ALA A 86 5.30 16.29 3.96
CA ALA A 86 6.67 16.25 4.46
C ALA A 86 7.73 16.49 3.38
N SER A 87 7.34 16.85 2.15
CA SER A 87 8.30 17.15 1.08
C SER A 87 9.06 18.45 1.36
N ALA A 88 10.29 18.56 0.86
CA ALA A 88 11.13 19.74 1.08
C ALA A 88 10.47 21.05 0.60
N ASP A 89 9.71 21.03 -0.51
CA ASP A 89 9.03 22.24 -1.00
C ASP A 89 7.85 22.63 -0.10
N ALA A 90 7.14 21.68 0.51
CA ALA A 90 6.06 21.96 1.45
C ALA A 90 6.61 22.47 2.79
N LEU A 91 7.61 21.78 3.35
CA LEU A 91 8.25 22.16 4.61
C LEU A 91 8.88 23.56 4.54
N ALA A 92 9.46 23.94 3.40
CA ALA A 92 10.02 25.28 3.20
C ALA A 92 8.99 26.42 3.30
N ARG A 93 7.67 26.12 3.23
CA ARG A 93 6.60 27.13 3.38
C ARG A 93 6.10 27.27 4.81
N LEU A 94 6.52 26.37 5.70
CA LEU A 94 6.13 26.40 7.10
C LEU A 94 7.09 27.29 7.89
N GLU A 95 6.55 27.93 8.93
CA GLU A 95 7.29 28.74 9.88
C GLU A 95 6.75 28.46 11.29
N THR A 96 7.64 28.13 12.21
CA THR A 96 7.27 27.82 13.59
C THR A 96 6.64 29.04 14.27
N GLY A 97 5.47 28.84 14.88
CA GLY A 97 4.72 29.92 15.55
C GLY A 97 3.84 30.77 14.62
N ALA A 98 3.96 30.62 13.30
CA ALA A 98 3.09 31.30 12.32
C ALA A 98 2.22 30.34 11.49
N SER A 99 2.70 29.11 11.28
CA SER A 99 1.98 28.06 10.55
C SER A 99 1.20 27.13 11.48
N ARG A 100 0.08 26.63 10.97
CA ARG A 100 -0.68 25.49 11.49
C ARG A 100 -0.65 24.36 10.47
N ALA A 101 -0.69 23.11 10.90
CA ALA A 101 -0.77 21.97 9.99
C ALA A 101 -1.90 21.03 10.39
N ILE A 102 -2.75 20.66 9.43
CA ILE A 102 -3.72 19.57 9.57
C ILE A 102 -3.34 18.54 8.53
N VAL A 103 -2.94 17.35 8.95
CA VAL A 103 -2.35 16.35 8.06
C VAL A 103 -3.05 15.00 8.17
N ASN A 104 -3.45 14.49 7.02
CA ASN A 104 -3.96 13.16 6.84
C ASN A 104 -2.81 12.16 6.96
N THR A 105 -2.98 11.20 7.87
CA THR A 105 -1.96 10.22 8.23
C THR A 105 -2.15 8.88 7.55
N HIS A 106 -3.16 8.76 6.69
CA HIS A 106 -3.41 7.53 5.97
C HIS A 106 -2.21 7.14 5.11
N GLU A 107 -1.70 5.93 5.33
CA GLU A 107 -0.54 5.42 4.61
C GLU A 107 -0.95 5.05 3.19
N THR A 108 -0.72 5.99 2.25
CA THR A 108 -0.98 5.76 0.84
C THR A 108 0.32 5.40 0.13
N ILE A 109 0.31 4.28 -0.59
CA ILE A 109 1.44 3.87 -1.44
C ILE A 109 1.48 4.81 -2.66
N THR A 110 2.36 5.80 -2.64
CA THR A 110 2.58 6.71 -3.77
C THR A 110 3.28 6.00 -4.95
N GLY A 111 3.34 6.63 -6.12
CA GLY A 111 4.03 6.05 -7.29
C GLY A 111 5.53 5.81 -7.10
N GLU A 112 6.12 6.29 -6.02
CA GLU A 112 7.52 6.01 -5.67
C GLU A 112 7.70 4.64 -4.98
N PHE A 113 6.73 4.23 -4.16
CA PHE A 113 6.73 2.92 -3.51
C PHE A 113 6.55 1.76 -4.50
N THR A 114 5.90 1.98 -5.65
CA THR A 114 5.80 0.93 -6.70
C THR A 114 7.15 0.57 -7.32
N ARG A 115 8.14 1.46 -7.20
CA ARG A 115 9.52 1.22 -7.69
C ARG A 115 10.43 0.59 -6.62
N HIS A 116 10.05 0.65 -5.35
CA HIS A 116 10.85 0.16 -4.23
C HIS A 116 10.02 -0.68 -3.25
N PRO A 117 9.88 -1.99 -3.50
CA PRO A 117 8.95 -2.85 -2.77
C PRO A 117 9.33 -3.14 -1.31
N ASP A 118 10.53 -2.75 -0.88
CA ASP A 118 11.06 -2.98 0.47
C ASP A 118 11.07 -1.72 1.36
N ILE A 119 10.65 -0.57 0.86
CA ILE A 119 10.60 0.66 1.65
C ILE A 119 9.47 0.54 2.69
N ALA A 120 9.84 0.49 3.96
CA ALA A 120 8.91 0.68 5.06
C ALA A 120 8.41 2.13 5.03
N PHE A 121 7.09 2.33 5.16
CA PHE A 121 6.49 3.67 5.16
C PHE A 121 6.96 4.43 6.42
N PRO A 122 7.74 5.52 6.30
CA PRO A 122 8.38 6.14 7.44
C PRO A 122 7.45 7.14 8.16
N ALA A 123 6.22 6.73 8.50
CA ALA A 123 5.17 7.61 9.04
C ALA A 123 5.65 8.50 10.19
N HIS A 124 6.36 7.90 11.15
CA HIS A 124 6.88 8.61 12.33
C HIS A 124 7.87 9.71 11.93
N THR A 125 8.84 9.40 11.07
CA THR A 125 9.83 10.38 10.60
C THR A 125 9.18 11.51 9.82
N LEU A 126 8.19 11.21 8.97
CA LEU A 126 7.47 12.24 8.20
C LEU A 126 6.69 13.19 9.11
N ARG A 127 6.04 12.68 10.17
CA ARG A 127 5.35 13.50 11.16
C ARG A 127 6.31 14.43 11.88
N LEU A 128 7.44 13.91 12.37
CA LEU A 128 8.46 14.71 13.05
C LEU A 128 8.98 15.85 12.15
N SER A 129 9.17 15.61 10.85
CA SER A 129 9.60 16.65 9.92
C SER A 129 8.57 17.79 9.79
N ILE A 130 7.27 17.47 9.81
CA ILE A 130 6.19 18.46 9.74
C ILE A 130 6.10 19.23 11.07
N GLU A 131 6.17 18.54 12.20
CA GLU A 131 6.23 19.13 13.54
C GLU A 131 7.43 20.06 13.70
N ALA A 132 8.59 19.72 13.14
CA ALA A 132 9.76 20.58 13.13
C ALA A 132 9.56 21.87 12.30
N GLY A 133 8.74 21.82 11.25
CA GLY A 133 8.46 22.98 10.39
C GLY A 133 7.39 23.93 10.97
N ALA A 134 6.26 23.39 11.44
CA ALA A 134 5.14 24.20 11.95
C ALA A 134 5.16 24.40 13.48
N GLY A 135 5.86 23.54 14.22
CA GLY A 135 5.78 23.41 15.67
C GLY A 135 4.81 22.29 16.08
N ALA A 136 5.21 21.45 17.04
CA ALA A 136 4.45 20.27 17.46
C ALA A 136 3.02 20.62 17.94
N ASP A 137 2.86 21.69 18.73
CA ASP A 137 1.57 22.14 19.25
C ASP A 137 0.66 22.78 18.18
N ALA A 138 1.19 23.03 16.98
CA ALA A 138 0.47 23.62 15.85
C ALA A 138 0.04 22.57 14.81
N CYS A 139 0.32 21.29 15.06
CA CYS A 139 0.01 20.17 14.18
C CYS A 139 -1.16 19.32 14.71
N ASP A 140 -2.13 19.03 13.85
CA ASP A 140 -3.16 18.02 14.08
C ASP A 140 -3.06 16.92 13.03
N PHE A 141 -3.10 15.68 13.49
CA PHE A 141 -2.90 14.47 12.70
C PHE A 141 -4.11 13.55 12.83
N LEU A 142 -4.74 13.20 11.71
CA LEU A 142 -5.88 12.29 11.69
C LEU A 142 -5.86 11.31 10.51
N ASP A 143 -6.46 10.13 10.66
CA ASP A 143 -6.70 9.21 9.53
C ASP A 143 -7.97 9.64 8.79
N ALA A 144 -7.86 10.75 8.05
CA ALA A 144 -8.99 11.36 7.35
C ALA A 144 -9.52 10.45 6.24
N THR A 145 -8.62 9.76 5.52
CA THR A 145 -9.03 8.80 4.49
C THR A 145 -9.83 7.65 5.09
N GLY A 146 -9.32 7.03 6.16
CA GLY A 146 -10.03 5.94 6.82
C GLY A 146 -11.41 6.36 7.33
N LEU A 147 -11.53 7.55 7.93
CA LEU A 147 -12.80 8.10 8.37
C LEU A 147 -13.75 8.37 7.19
N ALA A 148 -13.28 9.09 6.17
CA ALA A 148 -14.07 9.44 5.00
C ALA A 148 -14.59 8.19 4.27
N THR A 149 -13.72 7.20 4.04
CA THR A 149 -14.11 5.93 3.40
C THR A 149 -15.13 5.16 4.22
N ARG A 150 -15.00 5.10 5.55
CA ARG A 150 -15.96 4.35 6.39
C ARG A 150 -17.31 5.05 6.50
N LEU A 151 -17.34 6.39 6.45
CA LEU A 151 -18.57 7.18 6.57
C LEU A 151 -19.31 7.35 5.24
N MET A 152 -18.57 7.41 4.12
CA MET A 152 -19.12 7.79 2.80
C MET A 152 -18.86 6.76 1.71
N GLY A 153 -18.21 5.63 2.01
CA GLY A 153 -17.94 4.55 1.07
C GLY A 153 -16.77 4.78 0.12
N ASP A 154 -16.26 6.02 0.00
CA ASP A 154 -15.20 6.37 -0.94
C ASP A 154 -14.12 7.28 -0.32
N SER A 155 -12.86 6.95 -0.59
CA SER A 155 -11.67 7.75 -0.26
C SER A 155 -11.59 9.10 -0.98
N ILE A 156 -12.31 9.30 -2.09
CA ILE A 156 -12.30 10.58 -2.83
C ILE A 156 -12.84 11.74 -1.99
N ALA A 157 -13.66 11.44 -0.99
CA ALA A 157 -14.23 12.41 -0.08
C ALA A 157 -13.22 12.98 0.94
N THR A 158 -12.01 12.41 1.04
CA THR A 158 -10.97 12.77 2.03
C THR A 158 -10.62 14.25 1.99
N ASN A 159 -10.34 14.81 0.80
CA ASN A 159 -9.82 16.16 0.70
C ASN A 159 -10.88 17.21 1.10
N MET A 160 -12.15 16.92 0.80
CA MET A 160 -13.27 17.76 1.21
C MET A 160 -13.58 17.63 2.70
N PHE A 161 -13.42 16.43 3.26
CA PHE A 161 -13.44 16.19 4.70
C PHE A 161 -12.35 17.00 5.40
N MET A 162 -11.13 16.99 4.90
CA MET A 162 -10.01 17.78 5.44
C MET A 162 -10.31 19.28 5.42
N LEU A 163 -10.88 19.81 4.32
CA LEU A 163 -11.32 21.21 4.24
C LEU A 163 -12.36 21.54 5.33
N GLY A 164 -13.34 20.65 5.53
CA GLY A 164 -14.35 20.81 6.59
C GLY A 164 -13.76 20.80 7.99
N TYR A 165 -12.80 19.91 8.25
CA TYR A 165 -12.07 19.84 9.51
C TYR A 165 -11.33 21.14 9.78
N ALA A 166 -10.55 21.62 8.80
CA ALA A 166 -9.81 22.88 8.91
C ALA A 166 -10.71 24.10 9.08
N TYR A 167 -11.87 24.12 8.40
CA TYR A 167 -12.86 25.17 8.55
C TYR A 167 -13.39 25.24 10.00
N GLN A 168 -13.76 24.09 10.57
CA GLN A 168 -14.30 24.04 11.93
C GLN A 168 -13.26 24.42 13.00
N GLN A 169 -11.97 24.18 12.74
CA GLN A 169 -10.86 24.65 13.57
C GLN A 169 -10.58 26.16 13.43
N GLY A 170 -11.35 26.89 12.60
CA GLY A 170 -11.19 28.32 12.39
C GLY A 170 -10.00 28.71 11.51
N LEU A 171 -9.42 27.77 10.77
CA LEU A 171 -8.18 27.98 9.99
C LEU A 171 -8.45 28.37 8.53
N ILE A 172 -9.72 28.42 8.10
CA ILE A 172 -10.13 28.82 6.75
C ILE A 172 -10.85 30.16 6.85
N PRO A 173 -10.27 31.27 6.36
CA PRO A 173 -10.86 32.60 6.50
C PRO A 173 -11.88 32.91 5.39
N ILE A 174 -12.77 31.97 5.11
CA ILE A 174 -13.89 32.04 4.14
C ILE A 174 -15.15 31.58 4.87
N GLY A 175 -16.29 32.22 4.65
CA GLY A 175 -17.55 31.89 5.30
C GLY A 175 -18.13 30.54 4.87
N HIS A 176 -18.96 29.98 5.75
CA HIS A 176 -19.58 28.68 5.55
C HIS A 176 -20.45 28.62 4.29
N GLU A 177 -21.31 29.62 4.12
CA GLU A 177 -22.28 29.68 3.01
C GLU A 177 -21.57 29.78 1.66
N ALA A 178 -20.47 30.56 1.60
CA ALA A 178 -19.66 30.67 0.39
C ALA A 178 -18.98 29.35 0.03
N LEU A 179 -18.49 28.59 1.01
CA LEU A 179 -17.90 27.27 0.78
C LEU A 179 -18.94 26.26 0.29
N GLU A 180 -20.13 26.19 0.92
CA GLU A 180 -21.20 25.29 0.43
C GLU A 180 -21.69 25.70 -0.96
N LYS A 181 -21.79 27.02 -1.24
CA LYS A 181 -22.17 27.50 -2.56
C LYS A 181 -21.11 27.21 -3.62
N ALA A 182 -19.82 27.31 -3.28
CA ALA A 182 -18.74 26.93 -4.18
C ALA A 182 -18.72 25.43 -4.48
N ILE A 183 -19.06 24.57 -3.50
CA ILE A 183 -19.26 23.13 -3.73
C ILE A 183 -20.42 22.90 -4.70
N GLU A 184 -21.54 23.60 -4.52
CA GLU A 184 -22.70 23.53 -5.42
C GLU A 184 -22.34 23.94 -6.86
N LEU A 185 -21.66 25.09 -7.02
CA LEU A 185 -21.24 25.60 -8.32
C LEU A 185 -20.17 24.76 -9.01
N ASN A 186 -19.35 24.01 -8.26
CA ASN A 186 -18.40 23.07 -8.83
C ASN A 186 -19.09 21.93 -9.61
N GLY A 187 -20.33 21.58 -9.23
CA GLY A 187 -21.19 20.63 -9.95
C GLY A 187 -20.77 19.16 -9.86
N ALA A 188 -19.54 18.85 -9.44
CA ALA A 188 -19.06 17.48 -9.30
C ALA A 188 -19.47 16.88 -7.95
N ALA A 189 -20.24 15.79 -8.00
CA ALA A 189 -20.64 15.00 -6.82
C ALA A 189 -21.09 15.87 -5.61
N VAL A 190 -21.90 16.90 -5.88
CA VAL A 190 -22.25 17.97 -4.91
C VAL A 190 -22.71 17.39 -3.57
N ALA A 191 -23.64 16.44 -3.59
CA ALA A 191 -24.18 15.84 -2.36
C ALA A 191 -23.08 15.17 -1.50
N MET A 192 -22.18 14.40 -2.13
CA MET A 192 -21.07 13.73 -1.46
C MET A 192 -20.07 14.75 -0.91
N ASN A 193 -19.67 15.76 -1.71
CA ASN A 193 -18.73 16.78 -1.27
C ASN A 193 -19.30 17.62 -0.11
N THR A 194 -20.58 18.00 -0.16
CA THR A 194 -21.23 18.69 0.95
C THR A 194 -21.29 17.82 2.20
N GLN A 195 -21.59 16.51 2.08
CA GLN A 195 -21.53 15.58 3.21
C GLN A 195 -20.11 15.45 3.77
N ALA A 196 -19.10 15.33 2.91
CA ALA A 196 -17.70 15.21 3.30
C ALA A 196 -17.25 16.42 4.10
N PHE A 197 -17.53 17.63 3.60
CA PHE A 197 -17.25 18.88 4.29
C PHE A 197 -17.92 18.93 5.68
N ARG A 198 -19.20 18.55 5.76
CA ARG A 198 -19.94 18.51 7.03
C ARG A 198 -19.41 17.44 7.99
N TRP A 199 -19.00 16.27 7.50
CA TRP A 199 -18.37 15.24 8.32
C TRP A 199 -17.02 15.66 8.86
N GLY A 200 -16.21 16.34 8.04
CA GLY A 200 -14.96 16.96 8.47
C GLY A 200 -15.17 17.93 9.63
N ARG A 201 -16.18 18.79 9.52
CA ARG A 201 -16.56 19.71 10.60
C ARG A 201 -16.97 18.96 11.88
N ARG A 202 -17.79 17.93 11.76
CA ARG A 202 -18.20 17.12 12.91
C ARG A 202 -17.01 16.45 13.58
N ALA A 203 -16.04 15.94 12.81
CA ALA A 203 -14.85 15.31 13.35
C ALA A 203 -13.94 16.29 14.09
N ALA A 204 -13.86 17.54 13.65
CA ALA A 204 -13.15 18.59 14.36
C ALA A 204 -13.85 19.01 15.67
N ALA A 205 -15.18 18.89 15.73
CA ALA A 205 -15.97 19.22 16.93
C ALA A 205 -15.99 18.07 17.96
N ASP A 206 -16.18 16.82 17.49
CA ASP A 206 -16.19 15.61 18.32
C ASP A 206 -15.64 14.42 17.52
N ARG A 207 -14.32 14.27 17.59
CA ARG A 207 -13.60 13.20 16.90
C ARG A 207 -14.01 11.82 17.38
N ALA A 208 -14.19 11.65 18.69
CA ALA A 208 -14.50 10.36 19.29
C ALA A 208 -15.88 9.84 18.85
N ALA A 209 -16.89 10.72 18.77
CA ALA A 209 -18.20 10.35 18.26
C ALA A 209 -18.16 9.94 16.78
N VAL A 210 -17.40 10.66 15.96
CA VAL A 210 -17.24 10.33 14.54
C VAL A 210 -16.49 9.01 14.36
N GLU A 211 -15.41 8.78 15.11
CA GLU A 211 -14.66 7.52 15.08
C GLU A 211 -15.55 6.32 15.50
N LYS A 212 -16.42 6.51 16.50
CA LYS A 212 -17.38 5.49 16.93
C LYS A 212 -18.40 5.16 15.85
N LEU A 213 -18.93 6.16 15.15
CA LEU A 213 -19.85 5.97 14.03
C LEU A 213 -19.18 5.33 12.81
N ALA A 214 -17.91 5.66 12.58
CA ALA A 214 -17.09 5.10 11.52
C ALA A 214 -16.51 3.72 11.87
N ALA A 215 -16.76 3.18 13.07
CA ALA A 215 -16.21 1.88 13.46
C ALA A 215 -16.83 0.77 12.59
N PRO A 216 -16.02 -0.17 12.07
CA PRO A 216 -16.58 -1.29 11.31
C PRO A 216 -17.54 -2.09 12.20
N PRO A 217 -18.64 -2.63 11.64
CA PRO A 217 -19.48 -3.57 12.39
C PRO A 217 -18.61 -4.70 12.92
N ALA A 218 -18.90 -5.17 14.14
CA ALA A 218 -18.08 -6.13 14.90
C ALA A 218 -17.80 -7.47 14.16
N THR A 219 -18.43 -7.70 13.00
CA THR A 219 -18.25 -8.84 12.11
C THR A 219 -17.12 -8.71 11.10
N VAL A 220 -16.47 -7.53 10.96
CA VAL A 220 -15.27 -7.41 10.13
C VAL A 220 -14.09 -7.98 10.89
N VAL A 221 -13.80 -9.26 10.64
CA VAL A 221 -12.61 -9.94 11.16
C VAL A 221 -11.39 -9.05 10.85
N PRO A 222 -10.62 -8.63 11.89
CA PRO A 222 -9.43 -7.82 11.65
C PRO A 222 -8.52 -8.53 10.65
N PHE A 223 -7.80 -7.77 9.84
CA PHE A 223 -6.66 -8.28 9.09
C PHE A 223 -5.87 -9.22 10.00
N THR A 224 -5.76 -10.48 9.57
CA THR A 224 -5.16 -11.60 10.32
C THR A 224 -4.05 -11.12 11.25
N LYS A 225 -4.24 -11.30 12.57
CA LYS A 225 -3.23 -11.07 13.60
C LYS A 225 -1.86 -11.45 13.04
N ILE A 226 -0.93 -10.50 12.98
CA ILE A 226 0.43 -10.79 12.49
C ILE A 226 0.99 -11.89 13.38
N ALA A 227 1.24 -13.06 12.79
CA ALA A 227 1.82 -14.19 13.50
C ALA A 227 3.22 -13.80 14.00
N LYS A 228 3.39 -13.78 15.34
CA LYS A 228 4.61 -13.32 16.01
C LYS A 228 5.51 -14.47 16.44
N THR A 229 4.96 -15.66 16.65
CA THR A 229 5.72 -16.85 17.05
C THR A 229 5.82 -17.85 15.91
N LEU A 230 6.83 -18.71 15.95
CA LEU A 230 6.99 -19.81 14.98
C LEU A 230 5.71 -20.66 14.88
N ASP A 231 5.09 -21.02 16.00
CA ASP A 231 3.88 -21.83 16.02
C ASP A 231 2.68 -21.12 15.38
N GLU A 232 2.52 -19.82 15.64
CA GLU A 232 1.49 -19.02 14.97
C GLU A 232 1.73 -18.96 13.45
N ILE A 233 3.00 -18.79 13.01
CA ILE A 233 3.36 -18.78 11.59
C ILE A 233 3.01 -20.12 10.96
N VAL A 234 3.43 -21.22 11.56
CA VAL A 234 3.20 -22.58 11.07
C VAL A 234 1.71 -22.88 10.97
N ALA A 235 0.93 -22.56 12.01
CA ALA A 235 -0.52 -22.80 12.02
C ALA A 235 -1.25 -22.05 10.90
N VAL A 236 -0.93 -20.77 10.69
CA VAL A 236 -1.52 -19.96 9.62
C VAL A 236 -1.13 -20.52 8.24
N ARG A 237 0.13 -20.92 8.05
CA ARG A 237 0.61 -21.46 6.78
C ARG A 237 0.06 -22.85 6.47
N MET A 238 -0.06 -23.73 7.47
CA MET A 238 -0.70 -25.03 7.32
C MET A 238 -2.15 -24.88 6.85
N LYS A 239 -2.94 -24.02 7.50
CA LYS A 239 -4.33 -23.75 7.08
C LYS A 239 -4.40 -23.25 5.64
N HIS A 240 -3.50 -22.35 5.26
CA HIS A 240 -3.42 -21.84 3.90
C HIS A 240 -3.07 -22.94 2.89
N LEU A 241 -2.05 -23.76 3.17
CA LEU A 241 -1.59 -24.84 2.28
C LEU A 241 -2.64 -25.96 2.11
N ALA A 242 -3.37 -26.28 3.18
CA ALA A 242 -4.49 -27.22 3.14
C ALA A 242 -5.62 -26.70 2.22
N GLY A 243 -5.94 -25.41 2.31
CA GLY A 243 -6.88 -24.74 1.42
C GLY A 243 -6.39 -24.67 -0.04
N TYR A 244 -5.11 -24.36 -0.22
CA TYR A 244 -4.44 -24.21 -1.52
C TYR A 244 -4.42 -25.53 -2.31
N GLN A 245 -4.01 -26.64 -1.70
CA GLN A 245 -3.97 -27.97 -2.32
C GLN A 245 -4.75 -28.98 -1.49
N ASN A 246 -4.15 -29.47 -0.40
CA ASN A 246 -4.69 -30.51 0.48
C ASN A 246 -3.86 -30.63 1.77
N GLU A 247 -4.34 -31.47 2.70
CA GLU A 247 -3.68 -31.71 3.99
C GLU A 247 -2.27 -32.29 3.83
N ALA A 248 -2.03 -33.14 2.83
CA ALA A 248 -0.71 -33.73 2.59
C ALA A 248 0.36 -32.65 2.29
N LEU A 249 0.00 -31.59 1.56
CA LEU A 249 0.90 -30.46 1.31
C LEU A 249 1.21 -29.69 2.61
N ALA A 250 0.22 -29.48 3.47
CA ALA A 250 0.41 -28.84 4.76
C ALA A 250 1.32 -29.67 5.69
N GLN A 251 1.19 -30.99 5.66
CA GLN A 251 2.05 -31.89 6.43
C GLN A 251 3.48 -31.94 5.88
N ARG A 252 3.68 -31.94 4.55
CA ARG A 252 5.00 -31.80 3.92
C ARG A 252 5.71 -30.52 4.37
N TYR A 253 4.97 -29.41 4.38
CA TYR A 253 5.45 -28.14 4.91
C TYR A 253 5.89 -28.24 6.37
N LYS A 254 5.01 -28.76 7.23
CA LYS A 254 5.26 -28.86 8.66
C LYS A 254 6.49 -29.73 8.95
N ALA A 255 6.63 -30.86 8.26
CA ALA A 255 7.75 -31.78 8.45
C ALA A 255 9.11 -31.11 8.21
N LEU A 256 9.25 -30.29 7.16
CA LEU A 256 10.51 -29.57 6.91
C LEU A 256 10.78 -28.52 7.98
N VAL A 257 9.76 -27.74 8.36
CA VAL A 257 9.90 -26.70 9.40
C VAL A 257 10.26 -27.31 10.76
N ASP A 258 9.61 -28.42 11.14
CA ASP A 258 9.90 -29.14 12.39
C ASP A 258 11.34 -29.68 12.40
N ALA A 259 11.82 -30.22 11.27
CA ALA A 259 13.20 -30.70 11.13
C ALA A 259 14.21 -29.55 11.31
N VAL A 260 13.94 -28.39 10.71
CA VAL A 260 14.79 -27.19 10.86
C VAL A 260 14.76 -26.68 12.29
N ALA A 261 13.59 -26.54 12.89
CA ALA A 261 13.45 -26.10 14.28
C ALA A 261 14.18 -27.04 15.26
N SER A 262 14.15 -28.35 15.01
CA SER A 262 14.87 -29.34 15.81
C SER A 262 16.40 -29.20 15.68
N ALA A 263 16.91 -29.01 14.46
CA ALA A 263 18.32 -28.81 14.21
C ALA A 263 18.82 -27.45 14.76
N GLU A 264 18.05 -26.38 14.56
CA GLU A 264 18.36 -25.05 15.08
C GLU A 264 18.42 -25.06 16.61
N ARG A 265 17.44 -25.66 17.30
CA ARG A 265 17.48 -25.78 18.77
C ARG A 265 18.73 -26.50 19.30
N LYS A 266 19.28 -27.46 18.54
CA LYS A 266 20.52 -28.16 18.90
C LYS A 266 21.76 -27.31 18.68
N ALA A 267 21.81 -26.56 17.57
CA ALA A 267 22.96 -25.73 17.22
C ALA A 267 22.98 -24.41 18.01
N THR A 268 21.83 -23.73 18.15
CA THR A 268 21.68 -22.40 18.76
C THR A 268 20.45 -22.37 19.70
N PRO A 269 20.57 -22.90 20.93
CA PRO A 269 19.46 -22.91 21.89
C PRO A 269 18.87 -21.52 22.13
N GLY A 270 17.53 -21.41 22.11
CA GLY A 270 16.81 -20.15 22.32
C GLY A 270 16.58 -19.30 21.07
N GLN A 271 17.12 -19.69 19.90
CA GLN A 271 16.84 -19.02 18.63
C GLN A 271 15.85 -19.83 17.77
N THR A 272 15.01 -19.11 17.02
CA THR A 272 14.01 -19.65 16.08
C THR A 272 14.08 -19.01 14.70
N ILE A 273 15.09 -18.16 14.47
CA ILE A 273 15.15 -17.26 13.31
C ILE A 273 15.28 -18.06 12.00
N LEU A 274 16.06 -19.14 11.99
CA LEU A 274 16.20 -20.00 10.81
C LEU A 274 14.90 -20.76 10.53
N ALA A 275 14.29 -21.36 11.56
CA ALA A 275 13.01 -22.04 11.44
C ALA A 275 11.91 -21.09 10.96
N GLU A 276 11.89 -19.85 11.45
CA GLU A 276 10.95 -18.82 11.00
C GLU A 276 11.19 -18.40 9.54
N ALA A 277 12.45 -18.23 9.14
CA ALA A 277 12.81 -17.93 7.76
C ALA A 277 12.34 -19.04 6.80
N VAL A 278 12.57 -20.31 7.16
CA VAL A 278 12.10 -21.47 6.40
C VAL A 278 10.57 -21.54 6.42
N ALA A 279 9.93 -21.36 7.57
CA ALA A 279 8.47 -21.38 7.70
C ALA A 279 7.80 -20.35 6.80
N ARG A 280 8.39 -19.16 6.64
CA ARG A 280 7.89 -18.11 5.75
C ARG A 280 8.17 -18.45 4.29
N ASN A 281 9.41 -18.75 3.93
CA ASN A 281 9.83 -18.87 2.54
C ASN A 281 9.41 -20.17 1.88
N TYR A 282 9.48 -21.29 2.58
CA TYR A 282 9.03 -22.57 2.04
C TYR A 282 7.53 -22.56 1.73
N SER A 283 6.72 -21.95 2.60
CA SER A 283 5.28 -21.81 2.35
C SER A 283 4.96 -21.03 1.07
N LYS A 284 5.78 -20.02 0.73
CA LYS A 284 5.63 -19.22 -0.50
C LYS A 284 5.96 -20.05 -1.74
N LEU A 285 7.02 -20.85 -1.69
CA LEU A 285 7.42 -21.73 -2.78
C LEU A 285 6.37 -22.83 -3.02
N LEU A 286 5.82 -23.42 -1.94
CA LEU A 286 4.77 -24.44 -2.05
C LEU A 286 3.45 -23.89 -2.57
N ALA A 287 3.13 -22.63 -2.26
CA ALA A 287 1.88 -21.97 -2.64
C ALA A 287 2.11 -20.90 -3.73
N TYR A 288 2.80 -21.27 -4.82
CA TYR A 288 2.95 -20.36 -5.96
C TYR A 288 1.59 -20.05 -6.58
N LYS A 289 1.43 -18.81 -7.04
CA LYS A 289 0.15 -18.30 -7.56
C LYS A 289 -0.07 -18.76 -9.00
N ASP A 290 -0.69 -19.91 -9.13
CA ASP A 290 -1.08 -20.49 -10.41
C ASP A 290 -2.54 -20.19 -10.77
N GLU A 291 -2.96 -20.72 -11.92
CA GLU A 291 -4.28 -20.52 -12.49
C GLU A 291 -5.38 -21.05 -11.56
N TYR A 292 -5.13 -22.19 -10.90
CA TYR A 292 -6.06 -22.77 -9.94
C TYR A 292 -6.22 -21.90 -8.69
N GLU A 293 -5.13 -21.33 -8.17
CA GLU A 293 -5.17 -20.44 -7.01
C GLU A 293 -5.80 -19.10 -7.34
N VAL A 294 -5.49 -18.51 -8.51
CA VAL A 294 -6.18 -17.32 -9.01
C VAL A 294 -7.68 -17.57 -9.09
N ALA A 295 -8.07 -18.72 -9.63
CA ALA A 295 -9.47 -19.12 -9.72
C ALA A 295 -10.12 -19.27 -8.34
N ARG A 296 -9.46 -19.93 -7.40
CA ARG A 296 -9.94 -20.09 -6.02
C ARG A 296 -10.19 -18.76 -5.33
N LEU A 297 -9.27 -17.80 -5.47
CA LEU A 297 -9.38 -16.47 -4.86
C LEU A 297 -10.53 -15.65 -5.45
N HIS A 298 -10.82 -15.78 -6.75
CA HIS A 298 -11.95 -15.10 -7.39
C HIS A 298 -13.28 -15.83 -7.19
N ALA A 299 -13.25 -17.12 -6.88
CA ALA A 299 -14.42 -17.92 -6.55
C ALA A 299 -14.84 -17.82 -5.07
N ASP A 300 -13.98 -17.25 -4.20
CA ASP A 300 -14.22 -17.13 -2.77
C ASP A 300 -15.41 -16.22 -2.45
N ALA A 301 -16.25 -16.63 -1.51
CA ALA A 301 -17.38 -15.84 -1.03
C ALA A 301 -16.94 -14.48 -0.45
N ALA A 302 -15.75 -14.42 0.16
CA ALA A 302 -15.17 -13.18 0.66
C ALA A 302 -14.91 -12.17 -0.47
N PHE A 303 -14.51 -12.63 -1.66
CA PHE A 303 -14.31 -11.76 -2.82
C PHE A 303 -15.63 -11.17 -3.30
N ALA A 304 -16.67 -12.00 -3.41
CA ALA A 304 -18.01 -11.55 -3.79
C ALA A 304 -18.59 -10.55 -2.77
N ALA A 305 -18.45 -10.84 -1.48
CA ALA A 305 -18.89 -9.94 -0.40
C ALA A 305 -18.15 -8.60 -0.44
N ARG A 306 -16.85 -8.60 -0.74
CA ARG A 306 -16.06 -7.38 -0.89
C ARG A 306 -16.51 -6.55 -2.08
N ILE A 307 -16.84 -7.17 -3.22
CA ILE A 307 -17.39 -6.43 -4.37
C ILE A 307 -18.74 -5.82 -3.99
N ALA A 308 -19.65 -6.61 -3.41
CA ALA A 308 -20.98 -6.15 -3.01
C ALA A 308 -20.93 -5.03 -1.95
N GLY A 309 -19.93 -5.03 -1.07
CA GLY A 309 -19.74 -3.97 -0.09
C GLY A 309 -19.01 -2.72 -0.61
N GLN A 310 -18.37 -2.78 -1.79
CA GLN A 310 -17.64 -1.64 -2.37
C GLN A 310 -18.39 -0.94 -3.50
N PHE A 311 -19.33 -1.62 -4.16
CA PHE A 311 -20.04 -1.11 -5.33
C PHE A 311 -21.55 -1.28 -5.17
N GLU A 312 -22.29 -0.19 -5.35
CA GLU A 312 -23.76 -0.17 -5.39
C GLU A 312 -24.28 -0.10 -6.84
N GLY A 313 -25.50 -0.60 -7.08
CA GLY A 313 -26.16 -0.53 -8.39
C GLY A 313 -25.70 -1.58 -9.42
N ASP A 314 -25.99 -1.32 -10.70
CA ASP A 314 -25.70 -2.21 -11.81
C ASP A 314 -24.24 -2.08 -12.29
N TYR A 315 -23.31 -2.79 -11.63
CA TYR A 315 -21.91 -2.84 -12.06
C TYR A 315 -21.63 -4.00 -13.03
N LYS A 316 -20.69 -3.79 -13.96
CA LYS A 316 -20.19 -4.83 -14.87
C LYS A 316 -18.75 -5.20 -14.51
N LEU A 317 -18.52 -6.48 -14.25
CA LEU A 317 -17.17 -6.98 -13.99
C LEU A 317 -16.45 -7.30 -15.30
N LYS A 318 -15.24 -6.77 -15.42
CA LYS A 318 -14.28 -7.04 -16.50
C LYS A 318 -12.96 -7.50 -15.87
N PHE A 319 -12.41 -8.57 -16.40
CA PHE A 319 -11.15 -9.18 -15.97
C PHE A 319 -10.10 -9.00 -17.06
N HIS A 320 -8.97 -8.39 -16.73
CA HIS A 320 -7.83 -8.28 -17.65
C HIS A 320 -6.84 -9.41 -17.38
N LEU A 321 -6.88 -10.44 -18.22
CA LEU A 321 -6.09 -11.65 -18.06
C LEU A 321 -5.16 -11.84 -19.25
N ALA A 322 -4.05 -12.54 -19.04
CA ALA A 322 -3.17 -12.99 -20.11
C ALA A 322 -2.95 -14.51 -19.98
N PRO A 323 -3.95 -15.36 -20.31
CA PRO A 323 -3.82 -16.80 -20.19
C PRO A 323 -2.63 -17.32 -21.00
N PRO A 324 -1.62 -17.97 -20.39
CA PRO A 324 -0.39 -18.37 -21.08
C PRO A 324 -0.59 -19.26 -22.32
N ILE A 325 -1.70 -19.99 -22.38
CA ILE A 325 -2.01 -20.94 -23.45
C ILE A 325 -2.56 -20.22 -24.70
N PHE A 326 -3.23 -19.08 -24.54
CA PHE A 326 -3.98 -18.42 -25.62
C PHE A 326 -3.51 -16.99 -25.91
N SER A 327 -2.73 -16.38 -25.01
CA SER A 327 -2.29 -15.00 -25.17
C SER A 327 -1.12 -14.87 -26.12
N SER A 328 -1.29 -14.02 -27.13
CA SER A 328 -0.23 -13.57 -28.01
C SER A 328 0.86 -12.80 -27.23
N ARG A 329 2.08 -12.85 -27.73
CA ARG A 329 3.21 -12.05 -27.22
C ARG A 329 3.36 -10.79 -28.05
N ASP A 330 3.68 -9.69 -27.37
CA ASP A 330 4.04 -8.43 -28.01
C ASP A 330 5.35 -8.60 -28.81
N PRO A 331 5.40 -8.24 -30.11
CA PRO A 331 6.58 -8.42 -30.94
C PRO A 331 7.80 -7.58 -30.52
N LYS A 332 7.59 -6.45 -29.83
CA LYS A 332 8.65 -5.54 -29.39
C LYS A 332 9.19 -5.89 -28.01
N THR A 333 8.31 -6.29 -27.10
CA THR A 333 8.68 -6.57 -25.70
C THR A 333 8.77 -8.05 -25.36
N GLY A 334 8.18 -8.94 -26.17
CA GLY A 334 8.09 -10.38 -25.91
C GLY A 334 7.11 -10.78 -24.80
N HIS A 335 6.43 -9.80 -24.18
CA HIS A 335 5.52 -9.99 -23.06
C HIS A 335 4.12 -10.44 -23.51
N LEU A 336 3.40 -11.16 -22.65
CA LEU A 336 2.02 -11.57 -22.94
C LEU A 336 1.08 -10.35 -22.97
N ILE A 337 0.24 -10.29 -24.00
CA ILE A 337 -0.76 -9.23 -24.17
C ILE A 337 -1.99 -9.57 -23.32
N LYS A 338 -2.39 -8.63 -22.44
CA LYS A 338 -3.61 -8.76 -21.64
C LYS A 338 -4.85 -8.57 -22.51
N GLN A 339 -5.83 -9.44 -22.32
CA GLN A 339 -7.12 -9.41 -22.99
C GLN A 339 -8.23 -9.18 -21.96
N GLU A 340 -9.31 -8.53 -22.39
CA GLU A 340 -10.48 -8.27 -21.57
C GLU A 340 -11.45 -9.46 -21.63
N PHE A 341 -11.85 -9.94 -20.46
CA PHE A 341 -12.85 -10.98 -20.29
C PHE A 341 -14.02 -10.47 -19.44
N GLY A 342 -15.25 -10.82 -19.80
CA GLY A 342 -16.44 -10.38 -19.07
C GLY A 342 -16.72 -11.19 -17.79
N ALA A 343 -17.86 -10.88 -17.15
CA ALA A 343 -18.31 -11.52 -15.92
C ALA A 343 -18.49 -13.05 -16.00
N TRP A 344 -18.58 -13.63 -17.20
CA TRP A 344 -18.63 -15.08 -17.43
C TRP A 344 -17.38 -15.81 -16.88
N MET A 345 -16.28 -15.09 -16.62
CA MET A 345 -15.10 -15.66 -15.97
C MET A 345 -15.35 -16.12 -14.54
N LEU A 346 -16.33 -15.55 -13.81
CA LEU A 346 -16.64 -15.97 -12.44
C LEU A 346 -17.07 -17.44 -12.35
N PRO A 347 -18.08 -17.92 -13.11
CA PRO A 347 -18.41 -19.35 -13.11
C PRO A 347 -17.25 -20.21 -13.65
N ALA A 348 -16.46 -19.73 -14.60
CA ALA A 348 -15.26 -20.44 -15.07
C ALA A 348 -14.21 -20.62 -13.96
N PHE A 349 -13.95 -19.57 -13.17
CA PHE A 349 -13.06 -19.64 -12.00
C PHE A 349 -13.59 -20.60 -10.94
N ARG A 350 -14.90 -20.62 -10.66
CA ARG A 350 -15.48 -21.60 -9.72
C ARG A 350 -15.25 -23.04 -10.16
N MET A 351 -15.37 -23.32 -11.46
CA MET A 351 -15.09 -24.65 -12.00
C MET A 351 -13.60 -24.97 -11.90
N LEU A 352 -12.74 -24.05 -12.35
CA LEU A 352 -11.29 -24.23 -12.34
C LEU A 352 -10.74 -24.43 -10.92
N ALA A 353 -11.27 -23.72 -9.92
CA ALA A 353 -10.90 -23.87 -8.52
C ALA A 353 -11.13 -25.30 -7.98
N LYS A 354 -12.16 -26.00 -8.47
CA LYS A 354 -12.43 -27.41 -8.10
C LYS A 354 -11.43 -28.38 -8.73
N LEU A 355 -10.78 -27.98 -9.81
CA LEU A 355 -9.78 -28.79 -10.53
C LEU A 355 -8.36 -28.66 -9.96
N LYS A 356 -8.19 -28.03 -8.78
CA LYS A 356 -6.88 -27.92 -8.11
C LYS A 356 -6.17 -29.27 -7.90
N GLY A 357 -6.91 -30.38 -7.83
CA GLY A 357 -6.35 -31.73 -7.73
C GLY A 357 -5.55 -32.16 -8.97
N LEU A 358 -5.75 -31.50 -10.12
CA LEU A 358 -4.96 -31.75 -11.32
C LEU A 358 -3.54 -31.19 -11.23
N ARG A 359 -3.28 -30.22 -10.34
CA ARG A 359 -1.98 -29.57 -10.16
C ARG A 359 -0.85 -30.60 -10.03
N GLY A 360 0.16 -30.48 -10.88
CA GLY A 360 1.32 -31.38 -10.89
C GLY A 360 1.07 -32.79 -11.43
N THR A 361 -0.15 -33.11 -11.88
CA THR A 361 -0.46 -34.37 -12.58
C THR A 361 -0.22 -34.25 -14.08
N ARG A 362 -0.27 -35.37 -14.82
CA ARG A 362 -0.18 -35.36 -16.30
C ARG A 362 -1.33 -34.60 -16.97
N PHE A 363 -2.44 -34.39 -16.26
CA PHE A 363 -3.61 -33.63 -16.73
C PHE A 363 -3.54 -32.13 -16.40
N ASP A 364 -2.44 -31.69 -15.78
CA ASP A 364 -2.16 -30.26 -15.55
C ASP A 364 -1.69 -29.58 -16.84
N ILE A 365 -2.63 -29.07 -17.64
CA ILE A 365 -2.31 -28.38 -18.89
C ILE A 365 -1.46 -27.13 -18.67
N PHE A 366 -1.64 -26.43 -17.54
CA PHE A 366 -0.88 -25.23 -17.19
C PHE A 366 0.53 -25.59 -16.73
N GLY A 367 0.67 -26.76 -16.11
CA GLY A 367 1.91 -27.33 -15.61
C GLY A 367 2.99 -27.58 -16.67
N TYR A 368 2.65 -27.58 -17.97
CA TYR A 368 3.63 -27.75 -19.05
C TYR A 368 4.41 -26.47 -19.40
N THR A 369 3.92 -25.30 -18.96
CA THR A 369 4.61 -24.02 -19.17
C THR A 369 5.98 -24.00 -18.48
N GLN A 370 6.93 -23.24 -19.04
CA GLN A 370 8.26 -23.10 -18.44
C GLN A 370 8.20 -22.49 -17.04
N GLU A 371 7.33 -21.50 -16.84
CA GLU A 371 7.11 -20.88 -15.53
C GLU A 371 6.72 -21.93 -14.47
N ARG A 372 5.72 -22.79 -14.76
CA ARG A 372 5.28 -23.82 -13.80
C ARG A 372 6.34 -24.90 -13.57
N LYS A 373 7.14 -25.25 -14.58
CA LYS A 373 8.29 -26.15 -14.42
C LYS A 373 9.32 -25.55 -13.46
N THR A 374 9.64 -24.26 -13.63
CA THR A 374 10.57 -23.54 -12.76
C THR A 374 10.06 -23.46 -11.32
N GLU A 375 8.78 -23.10 -11.09
CA GLU A 375 8.21 -23.09 -9.72
C GLU A 375 8.34 -24.45 -9.02
N ARG A 376 8.01 -25.54 -9.71
CA ARG A 376 8.13 -26.89 -9.14
C ARG A 376 9.59 -27.28 -8.89
N ALA A 377 10.50 -26.89 -9.76
CA ALA A 377 11.93 -27.12 -9.56
C ALA A 377 12.46 -26.34 -8.35
N LEU A 378 12.02 -25.10 -8.13
CA LEU A 378 12.42 -24.27 -6.98
C LEU A 378 12.07 -24.93 -5.65
N ILE A 379 10.93 -25.62 -5.54
CA ILE A 379 10.54 -26.36 -4.33
C ILE A 379 11.59 -27.43 -4.00
N GLY A 380 11.95 -28.28 -4.97
CA GLY A 380 12.92 -29.35 -4.76
C GLY A 380 14.34 -28.82 -4.51
N GLN A 381 14.74 -27.75 -5.21
CA GLN A 381 16.02 -27.07 -4.98
C GLN A 381 16.10 -26.51 -3.56
N TYR A 382 15.03 -25.88 -3.08
CA TYR A 382 14.98 -25.32 -1.72
C TYR A 382 15.01 -26.41 -0.65
N GLU A 383 14.30 -27.53 -0.85
CA GLU A 383 14.36 -28.68 0.05
C GLU A 383 15.78 -29.27 0.12
N ALA A 384 16.46 -29.39 -1.02
CA ALA A 384 17.84 -29.85 -1.07
C ALA A 384 18.81 -28.87 -0.38
N LEU A 385 18.63 -27.57 -0.59
CA LEU A 385 19.37 -26.51 0.09
C LEU A 385 19.20 -26.62 1.61
N VAL A 386 17.96 -26.67 2.10
CA VAL A 386 17.69 -26.81 3.54
C VAL A 386 18.32 -28.09 4.08
N ALA A 387 18.22 -29.21 3.38
CA ALA A 387 18.86 -30.46 3.79
C ALA A 387 20.40 -30.34 3.87
N GLU A 388 21.05 -29.58 2.98
CA GLU A 388 22.48 -29.26 3.05
C GLU A 388 22.80 -28.39 4.27
N LEU A 389 22.01 -27.34 4.51
CA LEU A 389 22.18 -26.46 5.67
C LEU A 389 22.09 -27.22 6.99
N LEU A 390 21.13 -28.14 7.11
CA LEU A 390 20.92 -28.92 8.34
C LEU A 390 22.08 -29.87 8.67
N LYS A 391 22.84 -30.32 7.68
CA LYS A 391 24.02 -31.18 7.91
C LYS A 391 25.22 -30.39 8.46
N GLY A 392 25.34 -29.12 8.11
CA GLY A 392 26.48 -28.27 8.44
C GLY A 392 26.18 -27.15 9.45
N LEU A 393 24.99 -27.14 10.06
CA LEU A 393 24.56 -26.05 10.93
C LEU A 393 25.38 -25.97 12.21
N THR A 394 25.96 -24.81 12.48
CA THR A 394 26.72 -24.49 13.69
C THR A 394 26.33 -23.09 14.19
N PRO A 395 26.65 -22.72 15.44
CA PRO A 395 26.45 -21.36 15.92
C PRO A 395 27.10 -20.28 15.03
N ALA A 396 28.30 -20.56 14.50
CA ALA A 396 29.09 -19.60 13.75
C ALA A 396 28.52 -19.30 12.35
N ASN A 397 27.87 -20.29 11.70
CA ASN A 397 27.31 -20.13 10.36
C ASN A 397 25.77 -19.96 10.36
N HIS A 398 25.14 -19.93 11.54
CA HIS A 398 23.69 -19.78 11.68
C HIS A 398 23.14 -18.57 10.91
N ALA A 399 23.78 -17.40 11.04
CA ALA A 399 23.37 -16.19 10.32
C ALA A 399 23.43 -16.34 8.78
N LEU A 400 24.40 -17.12 8.27
CA LEU A 400 24.50 -17.41 6.84
C LEU A 400 23.40 -18.38 6.39
N ALA A 401 23.09 -19.40 7.20
CA ALA A 401 21.97 -20.31 6.95
C ALA A 401 20.64 -19.55 6.87
N VAL A 402 20.42 -18.56 7.75
CA VAL A 402 19.22 -17.70 7.72
C VAL A 402 19.16 -16.92 6.40
N LYS A 403 20.27 -16.30 5.97
CA LYS A 403 20.33 -15.57 4.69
C LYS A 403 20.02 -16.47 3.49
N LEU A 404 20.55 -17.69 3.47
CA LEU A 404 20.26 -18.69 2.43
C LEU A 404 18.80 -19.13 2.44
N ALA A 405 18.23 -19.39 3.62
CA ALA A 405 16.82 -19.74 3.78
C ALA A 405 15.87 -18.61 3.36
N ALA A 406 16.33 -17.35 3.38
CA ALA A 406 15.57 -16.16 3.03
C ALA A 406 15.59 -15.80 1.53
N ILE A 407 16.42 -16.45 0.70
CA ILE A 407 16.52 -16.16 -0.76
C ILE A 407 15.15 -16.11 -1.48
N PRO A 408 14.16 -16.97 -1.18
CA PRO A 408 12.87 -16.89 -1.87
C PRO A 408 12.12 -15.56 -1.66
N ASP A 409 12.46 -14.77 -0.64
CA ASP A 409 11.90 -13.43 -0.45
C ASP A 409 12.28 -12.46 -1.59
N ASP A 410 13.41 -12.70 -2.25
CA ASP A 410 13.89 -11.87 -3.36
C ASP A 410 13.14 -12.18 -4.67
N ILE A 411 12.45 -13.32 -4.76
CA ILE A 411 11.72 -13.77 -5.97
C ILE A 411 10.31 -13.16 -5.98
N LYS A 412 10.20 -11.87 -6.30
CA LYS A 412 8.94 -11.10 -6.27
C LYS A 412 8.34 -10.88 -7.65
N GLY A 413 7.03 -10.63 -7.70
CA GLY A 413 6.30 -10.25 -8.92
C GLY A 413 5.74 -11.44 -9.70
N TYR A 414 5.36 -11.19 -10.96
CA TYR A 414 4.74 -12.16 -11.86
C TYR A 414 5.31 -12.06 -13.29
N GLY A 415 5.31 -13.17 -14.03
CA GLY A 415 5.83 -13.25 -15.40
C GLY A 415 7.27 -12.73 -15.49
N HIS A 416 7.55 -11.88 -16.49
CA HIS A 416 8.89 -11.34 -16.75
C HIS A 416 9.54 -10.61 -15.54
N VAL A 417 8.74 -9.99 -14.66
CA VAL A 417 9.27 -9.35 -13.44
C VAL A 417 9.80 -10.41 -12.48
N LYS A 418 9.10 -11.54 -12.35
CA LYS A 418 9.53 -12.66 -11.52
C LYS A 418 10.76 -13.34 -12.11
N ASP A 419 10.80 -13.51 -13.43
CA ASP A 419 11.95 -14.10 -14.12
C ASP A 419 13.23 -13.28 -13.88
N ALA A 420 13.13 -11.94 -13.99
CA ALA A 420 14.26 -11.05 -13.72
C ALA A 420 14.74 -11.12 -12.25
N HIS A 421 13.80 -11.15 -11.30
CA HIS A 421 14.14 -11.32 -9.88
C HIS A 421 14.72 -12.70 -9.58
N LEU A 422 14.21 -13.76 -10.23
CA LEU A 422 14.73 -15.12 -10.07
C LEU A 422 16.19 -15.21 -10.47
N VAL A 423 16.60 -14.59 -11.59
CA VAL A 423 18.00 -14.57 -12.03
C VAL A 423 18.89 -13.94 -10.95
N LYS A 424 18.50 -12.77 -10.42
CA LYS A 424 19.24 -12.09 -9.35
C LYS A 424 19.29 -12.89 -8.05
N ALA A 425 18.17 -13.50 -7.67
CA ALA A 425 18.07 -14.34 -6.48
C ALA A 425 19.00 -15.57 -6.60
N LYS A 426 19.09 -16.19 -7.79
CA LYS A 426 19.99 -17.31 -8.04
C LYS A 426 21.46 -16.94 -8.04
N GLN A 427 21.82 -15.75 -8.50
CA GLN A 427 23.19 -15.22 -8.37
C GLN A 427 23.58 -15.07 -6.90
N LYS A 428 22.73 -14.40 -6.11
CA LYS A 428 22.92 -14.23 -4.67
C LYS A 428 22.96 -15.57 -3.91
N GLU A 429 22.09 -16.51 -4.27
CA GLU A 429 22.10 -17.87 -3.73
C GLU A 429 23.44 -18.57 -3.97
N ALA A 430 23.99 -18.47 -5.19
CA ALA A 430 25.28 -19.06 -5.55
C ALA A 430 26.44 -18.44 -4.76
N GLU A 431 26.44 -17.12 -4.58
CA GLU A 431 27.45 -16.41 -3.78
C GLU A 431 27.42 -16.85 -2.31
N LEU A 432 26.23 -16.89 -1.70
CA LEU A 432 26.07 -17.32 -0.31
C LEU A 432 26.39 -18.81 -0.13
N LEU A 433 26.05 -19.66 -1.10
CA LEU A 433 26.41 -21.09 -1.08
C LEU A 433 27.91 -21.31 -1.20
N HIS A 434 28.59 -20.49 -2.00
CA HIS A 434 30.05 -20.52 -2.08
C HIS A 434 30.67 -20.19 -0.71
N GLN A 435 30.16 -19.16 -0.02
CA GLN A 435 30.58 -18.84 1.36
C GLN A 435 30.29 -19.98 2.34
N TRP A 436 29.12 -20.63 2.22
CA TRP A 436 28.73 -21.74 3.07
C TRP A 436 29.66 -22.95 2.94
N ARG A 437 30.05 -23.27 1.70
CA ARG A 437 30.92 -24.42 1.39
C ARG A 437 32.40 -24.14 1.63
N ASN A 438 32.81 -22.87 1.67
CA ASN A 438 34.21 -22.44 1.87
C ASN A 438 34.37 -21.51 3.09
N PRO A 439 34.36 -22.05 4.33
CA PRO A 439 34.42 -21.24 5.56
C PRO A 439 35.71 -20.42 5.71
N GLU A 440 36.82 -20.82 5.10
CA GLU A 440 38.09 -20.08 5.15
C GLU A 440 38.03 -18.77 4.35
N ALA A 441 37.25 -18.74 3.26
CA ALA A 441 37.03 -17.51 2.48
C ALA A 441 36.21 -16.46 3.25
N MET A 442 35.41 -16.88 4.25
CA MET A 442 34.69 -15.94 5.13
C MET A 442 35.62 -15.23 6.12
N LYS A 443 36.72 -15.86 6.55
CA LYS A 443 37.68 -15.22 7.47
C LYS A 443 38.48 -14.12 6.78
N ALA A 444 38.89 -14.33 5.53
CA ALA A 444 39.66 -13.37 4.74
C ALA A 444 38.86 -12.14 4.24
N ALA A 445 37.52 -12.17 4.30
CA ALA A 445 36.66 -11.03 3.95
C ALA A 445 36.18 -10.23 5.17
N ALA A 446 36.48 -10.71 6.38
CA ALA A 446 36.15 -10.06 7.64
C ALA A 446 37.37 -9.41 8.34
N GLU A 447 38.58 -9.70 7.86
CA GLU A 447 39.80 -8.88 8.01
C GLU A 447 39.81 -7.78 6.95
#